data_AF-K1R476-F1
#
_entry.id   AF-K1R476-F1
#
_cell.length_a   1.000
_cell.length_b   1.000
_cell.length_c   1.000
_cell.angle_alpha   90.00
_cell.angle_beta   90.00
_cell.angle_gamma   90.00
#
_symmetry.space_group_name_H-M   'P 1'
#
loop_
_entity.id
_entity.type
_entity.pdbx_description
1 polymer ?
#
loop_
_entity_poly.entity_id
_entity_poly.type
_entity_poly.pdbx_seq_one_letter_code
_entity_poly.pdbx_strand_id
1 'polypeptide(L)' 'MLRRNPTRIELKLQDMQEYHDMKKEKENEQTKQRLLSEQCQTPTTSGINPMSNVDNRTVHERIGYDPKPLPQPERAPLH' A
#
# COMPACT_ATOMS: atom_id res chain seq x y z
N MET A 1 -10.23 -50.53 10.76
CA MET A 1 -11.40 -49.70 10.36
C MET A 1 -11.03 -48.94 9.10
N LEU A 2 -11.85 -49.02 8.05
CA LEU A 2 -11.60 -48.27 6.82
C LEU A 2 -11.89 -46.78 7.06
N ARG A 3 -10.96 -45.90 6.68
CA ARG A 3 -11.12 -44.45 6.80
C ARG A 3 -11.67 -43.87 5.50
N ARG A 4 -12.52 -42.85 5.61
CA ARG A 4 -13.03 -42.07 4.48
C ARG A 4 -12.09 -40.91 4.14
N ASN A 5 -12.19 -40.43 2.90
CA ASN A 5 -11.48 -39.24 2.47
C ASN A 5 -12.03 -37.98 3.16
N PRO A 6 -11.18 -36.96 3.40
CA PRO A 6 -11.62 -35.69 3.96
C PRO A 6 -12.50 -34.93 2.97
N THR A 7 -13.42 -34.12 3.50
CA THR A 7 -14.30 -33.27 2.70
C THR A 7 -13.52 -32.09 2.13
N ARG A 8 -13.68 -31.85 0.82
CA ARG A 8 -13.17 -30.65 0.14
C ARG A 8 -14.26 -29.57 0.12
N ILE A 9 -13.90 -28.33 0.45
CA ILE A 9 -14.80 -27.18 0.37
C ILE A 9 -14.69 -26.62 -1.05
N GLU A 10 -15.84 -26.40 -1.68
CA GLU A 10 -15.95 -25.84 -3.04
C GLU A 10 -16.62 -24.47 -2.98
N LEU A 11 -16.24 -23.60 -3.92
CA LEU A 11 -16.84 -22.28 -4.07
C LEU A 11 -18.21 -22.39 -4.73
N LYS A 12 -19.17 -21.63 -4.20
CA LYS A 12 -20.55 -21.60 -4.67
C LYS A 12 -20.96 -20.19 -5.08
N LEU A 13 -22.09 -20.08 -5.78
CA LEU A 13 -22.62 -18.79 -6.20
C LEU A 13 -23.00 -17.87 -5.02
N GLN A 14 -23.33 -18.46 -3.86
CA GLN A 14 -23.61 -17.71 -2.64
C GLN A 14 -22.38 -16.93 -2.15
N ASP A 15 -21.16 -17.43 -2.43
CA ASP A 15 -19.92 -16.78 -1.99
C ASP A 15 -19.66 -15.47 -2.76
N MET A 16 -20.37 -15.23 -3.88
CA MET A 16 -20.32 -13.93 -4.57
C MET A 16 -20.94 -12.80 -3.73
N GLN A 17 -21.84 -13.12 -2.78
CA GLN A 17 -22.42 -12.11 -1.91
C GLN A 17 -21.36 -11.43 -1.05
N GLU A 18 -20.37 -12.20 -0.55
CA GLU A 18 -19.24 -11.69 0.21
C GLU A 18 -18.46 -10.64 -0.57
N TYR A 19 -18.22 -10.89 -1.86
CA TYR A 19 -17.58 -9.90 -2.74
C TYR A 19 -18.40 -8.63 -2.91
N HIS A 20 -19.72 -8.76 -3.11
CA HIS A 20 -20.61 -7.60 -3.26
C HIS A 20 -20.66 -6.75 -2.00
N ASP A 21 -20.69 -7.38 -0.82
CA ASP A 21 -20.70 -6.69 0.47
C ASP A 21 -19.39 -5.91 0.68
N MET A 22 -18.24 -6.55 0.44
CA MET A 22 -16.93 -5.88 0.52
C MET A 22 -16.79 -4.72 -0.47
N LYS A 23 -17.29 -4.91 -1.71
CA LYS A 23 -17.28 -3.86 -2.73
C LYS A 23 -18.09 -2.65 -2.27
N LYS A 24 -19.29 -2.89 -1.74
CA LYS A 24 -20.19 -1.84 -1.23
C LYS A 24 -19.56 -1.08 -0.05
N GLU A 25 -18.92 -1.80 0.88
CA GLU A 25 -18.20 -1.19 2.00
C GLU A 25 -17.07 -0.26 1.50
N LYS A 26 -16.26 -0.73 0.55
CA LYS A 26 -15.16 0.04 -0.04
C LYS A 26 -15.64 1.27 -0.82
N GLU A 27 -16.77 1.18 -1.51
CA GLU A 27 -17.39 2.32 -2.20
C GLU A 27 -17.93 3.36 -1.20
N ASN A 28 -18.55 2.90 -0.11
CA ASN A 28 -19.04 3.77 0.95
C ASN A 28 -17.89 4.49 1.68
N GLU A 29 -16.80 3.80 1.98
CA GLU A 29 -15.60 4.39 2.58
C GLU A 29 -14.99 5.47 1.66
N GLN A 30 -14.84 5.18 0.36
CA GLN A 30 -14.37 6.17 -0.61
C GLN A 30 -15.30 7.39 -0.68
N THR A 31 -16.62 7.18 -0.62
CA THR A 31 -17.60 8.27 -0.64
C THR A 31 -17.46 9.15 0.60
N LYS A 32 -17.31 8.54 1.78
CA LYS A 32 -17.07 9.26 3.04
C LYS A 32 -15.75 10.04 3.00
N GLN A 33 -14.68 9.48 2.45
CA GLN A 33 -13.41 10.20 2.28
C GLN A 33 -13.52 11.38 1.31
N ARG A 34 -14.30 11.25 0.22
CA ARG A 34 -14.55 12.35 -0.72
C ARG A 34 -15.35 13.48 -0.07
N LEU A 35 -16.42 13.17 0.67
CA LEU A 35 -17.21 14.16 1.40
C LEU A 35 -16.40 14.91 2.45
N LEU A 36 -15.52 14.21 3.18
CA LEU A 36 -14.58 14.83 4.13
C LEU A 36 -13.57 15.74 3.41
N SER A 37 -13.08 15.34 2.24
CA SER A 37 -12.18 16.17 1.43
C SER A 37 -12.86 17.42 0.86
N GLU A 38 -14.15 17.34 0.53
CA GLU A 38 -14.93 18.48 0.00
C GLU A 38 -15.28 19.51 1.07
N GLN A 39 -15.52 19.10 2.34
CA GLN A 39 -15.73 20.05 3.45
C GLN A 39 -14.47 20.80 3.90
N CYS A 40 -13.27 20.33 3.52
CA CYS A 40 -12.00 20.95 3.87
C CYS A 40 -11.39 21.81 2.74
N GLN A 41 -12.15 22.17 1.70
CA GLN A 41 -11.68 23.06 0.65
C GLN A 41 -11.58 24.53 1.13
N THR A 42 -10.55 24.82 1.91
CA THR A 42 -9.83 26.10 1.76
C THR A 42 -8.98 26.03 0.48
N PRO A 43 -8.92 27.08 -0.35
CA PRO A 43 -8.26 26.99 -1.64
C PRO A 43 -6.74 27.13 -1.46
N THR A 44 -6.05 26.00 -1.30
CA THR A 44 -4.59 25.98 -1.42
C THR A 44 -4.12 24.68 -2.04
N THR A 45 -3.79 24.78 -3.33
CA THR A 45 -2.60 24.20 -3.98
C THR A 45 -2.32 22.70 -3.81
N SER A 46 -2.44 22.01 -4.95
CA SER A 46 -1.59 20.90 -5.41
C SER A 46 -1.58 19.60 -4.60
N GLY A 47 -2.15 18.56 -5.22
CA GLY A 47 -1.63 17.19 -5.24
C GLY A 47 -0.78 16.75 -4.04
N ILE A 48 -1.44 16.45 -2.92
CA ILE A 48 -0.79 15.82 -1.79
C ILE A 48 -1.05 14.32 -1.88
N ASN A 49 -0.08 13.60 -2.42
CA ASN A 49 0.10 12.17 -2.17
C ASN A 49 -0.06 11.91 -0.66
N PRO A 50 -0.80 10.89 -0.20
CA PRO A 50 -0.91 10.56 1.22
C PRO A 50 0.42 10.07 1.86
N MET A 51 1.53 10.18 1.14
CA MET A 51 2.89 9.84 1.57
C MET A 51 3.79 11.08 1.77
N SER A 52 3.23 12.29 1.84
CA SER A 52 4.02 13.53 1.99
C SER A 52 4.57 13.79 3.39
N ASN A 53 4.11 13.04 4.42
CA ASN A 53 4.57 13.20 5.80
C ASN A 53 5.40 12.03 6.33
N VAL A 54 5.81 11.10 5.46
CA VAL A 54 6.84 10.13 5.87
C VAL A 54 8.17 10.85 5.77
N ASP A 55 8.68 11.29 6.93
CA ASP A 55 10.01 11.88 7.03
C ASP A 55 11.01 10.94 6.32
N ASN A 56 11.64 11.43 5.26
CA ASN A 56 12.59 10.67 4.45
C ASN A 56 13.70 10.07 5.32
N ARG A 57 14.03 10.72 6.44
CA ARG A 57 14.95 10.18 7.45
C ARG A 57 14.49 8.82 8.00
N THR A 58 13.20 8.69 8.31
CA THR A 58 12.62 7.43 8.81
C THR A 58 12.72 6.32 7.76
N VAL A 59 12.58 6.67 6.48
CA VAL A 59 12.74 5.71 5.38
C VAL A 59 14.20 5.27 5.25
N HIS A 60 15.15 6.22 5.26
CA HIS A 60 16.58 5.93 5.16
C HIS A 60 17.07 5.01 6.29
N GLU A 61 16.63 5.26 7.53
CA GLU A 61 16.93 4.40 8.69
C GLU A 61 16.35 2.98 8.54
N ARG A 62 15.12 2.85 8.01
CA ARG A 62 14.47 1.54 7.80
C ARG A 62 15.14 0.69 6.71
N ILE A 63 15.65 1.32 5.65
CA ILE A 63 16.24 0.60 4.51
C ILE A 63 17.77 0.50 4.59
N GLY A 64 18.38 0.99 5.67
CA GLY A 64 19.83 1.01 5.84
C GLY A 64 20.55 1.87 4.80
N TYR A 65 19.89 2.90 4.27
CA TYR A 65 20.48 3.81 3.30
C TYR A 65 21.34 4.87 3.99
N ASP A 66 22.65 4.82 3.77
CA ASP A 66 23.58 5.87 4.14
C ASP A 66 23.85 6.75 2.90
N PRO A 67 23.42 8.03 2.87
CA PRO A 67 23.65 8.93 1.75
C PRO A 67 25.12 9.33 1.56
N LYS A 68 26.04 8.88 2.44
CA LYS A 68 27.46 9.12 2.25
C LYS A 68 27.93 8.46 0.95
N PRO A 69 28.54 9.22 0.02
CA PRO A 69 29.14 8.62 -1.16
C PRO A 69 30.21 7.64 -0.71
N LEU A 70 30.15 6.40 -1.19
CA LEU A 70 31.26 5.48 -1.03
C LEU A 70 32.50 6.12 -1.66
N PRO A 71 33.67 6.09 -0.99
CA PRO A 71 34.90 6.57 -1.60
C PRO A 71 35.09 5.81 -2.92
N GLN A 72 35.13 6.55 -4.02
CA GLN A 72 35.36 5.96 -5.33
C GLN A 72 36.69 5.21 -5.27
N PRO A 73 36.75 3.91 -5.65
CA PRO A 73 38.04 3.28 -5.84
C PRO A 73 38.75 4.03 -6.95
N GLU A 74 39.87 4.68 -6.60
CA GLU A 74 40.78 5.35 -7.52
C GLU A 74 41.01 4.42 -8.71
N ARG A 75 40.55 4.85 -9.90
CA ARG A 75 40.84 4.13 -11.14
C ARG A 75 42.35 4.00 -11.25
N ALA A 76 42.87 2.79 -11.11
CA ALA A 76 44.27 2.51 -11.32
C ALA A 76 44.69 2.98 -12.72
N PRO A 77 45.83 3.67 -12.87
CA PRO A 77 46.29 4.11 -14.18
C PRO A 77 46.69 2.90 -15.03
N LEU A 78 46.11 2.79 -16.22
CA LEU A 78 46.58 1.87 -17.26
C LEU A 78 47.79 2.52 -17.94
N HIS A 79 48.95 1.87 -17.82
CA HIS A 79 50.18 2.15 -18.55
C HIS A 79 50.10 1.70 -20.01
#